data_AF-A0A0F8VY28-F1
#
_entry.id   AF-A0A0F8VY28-F1
#
_cell.length_a   1.000
_cell.length_b   1.000
_cell.length_c   1.000
_cell.angle_alpha   90.00
_cell.angle_beta   90.00
_cell.angle_gamma   90.00
#
_symmetry.space_group_name_H-M   'P 1'
#
loop_
_entity.id
_entity.type
_entity.pdbx_description
1 polymer ?
#
loop_
_entity_poly.entity_id
_entity_poly.type
_entity_poly.pdbx_seq_one_letter_code
_entity_poly.pdbx_strand_id
1 'polypeptide(L)'
;WNGGLNVSTAPSKQQVRDVFDGKIFKKDSTFPVSRIEGQLYYDTVDEAMYRYSGDAQAWLQIGASGVGGIAFQPPIGYISMFNGTWVDNVTISGWYKCDGNNGTVNLINKFVRGGTTAGAEGGSDDAVVVSHNHKVRYSGPASPVFKLDITASTGNKSSGYLTDDEGVSGVNANIPTYYTLIFIQRIS
;
A
#
# COMPACT_ATOMS: atom_id res chain seq x y z
N TRP A 1 -34.19 31.75 -68.32
CA TRP A 1 -34.03 31.00 -67.05
C TRP A 1 -32.71 31.44 -66.44
N ASN A 2 -32.75 32.43 -65.55
CA ASN A 2 -31.57 32.87 -64.78
C ASN A 2 -31.92 32.62 -63.32
N GLY A 3 -31.65 31.39 -62.87
CA GLY A 3 -31.91 30.96 -61.50
C GLY A 3 -30.86 31.55 -60.58
N GLY A 4 -31.22 32.66 -59.93
CA GLY A 4 -30.36 33.38 -59.01
C GLY A 4 -29.83 32.48 -57.89
N LEU A 5 -28.56 32.70 -57.57
CA LEU A 5 -27.88 32.18 -56.38
C LEU A 5 -28.71 32.60 -55.15
N ASN A 6 -29.39 31.65 -54.51
CA ASN A 6 -30.00 31.87 -53.20
C ASN A 6 -28.87 32.12 -52.20
N VAL A 7 -28.50 33.38 -51.99
CA VAL A 7 -27.69 33.78 -50.85
C VAL A 7 -28.59 33.58 -49.63
N SER A 8 -28.48 32.41 -49.01
CA SER A 8 -29.11 32.16 -47.72
C SER A 8 -28.67 33.29 -46.79
N THR A 9 -29.61 34.09 -46.32
CA THR A 9 -29.39 35.09 -45.28
C THR A 9 -28.51 34.49 -44.18
N ALA A 10 -27.50 35.24 -43.73
CA ALA A 10 -26.64 34.80 -42.64
C ALA A 10 -27.51 34.26 -41.49
N PRO A 11 -27.19 33.09 -40.92
CA PRO A 11 -28.01 32.48 -39.88
C PRO A 11 -28.22 33.49 -38.76
N SER A 12 -29.46 33.59 -38.29
CA SER A 12 -29.78 34.47 -37.18
C SER A 12 -28.95 34.10 -35.95
N LYS A 13 -28.71 35.06 -35.07
CA LYS A 13 -28.01 34.81 -33.80
C LYS A 13 -28.63 33.63 -33.03
N GLN A 14 -29.95 33.45 -33.12
CA GLN A 14 -30.63 32.31 -32.51
C GLN A 14 -30.28 31.00 -33.21
N GLN A 15 -30.28 30.95 -34.55
CA GLN A 15 -29.89 29.75 -35.30
C GLN A 15 -28.44 29.33 -35.05
N VAL A 16 -27.53 30.29 -34.88
CA VAL A 16 -26.13 29.99 -34.50
C VAL A 16 -26.08 29.43 -33.07
N ARG A 17 -26.83 30.01 -32.14
CA ARG A 17 -26.91 29.51 -30.75
C ARG A 17 -27.50 28.12 -30.67
N ASP A 18 -28.58 27.86 -31.41
CA ASP A 18 -29.25 26.54 -31.45
C ASP A 18 -28.31 25.45 -31.99
N VAL A 19 -27.37 25.80 -32.89
CA VAL A 19 -26.33 24.87 -33.37
C VAL A 19 -25.34 24.51 -32.27
N PHE A 20 -24.99 25.44 -31.37
CA PHE A 20 -24.06 25.20 -30.25
C PHE A 20 -24.75 24.53 -29.04
N ASP A 21 -25.93 25.04 -28.66
CA ASP A 21 -26.73 24.59 -27.51
C ASP A 21 -27.35 23.19 -27.75
N GLY A 22 -27.44 22.75 -29.02
CA GLY A 22 -27.96 21.42 -29.37
C GLY A 22 -26.90 20.34 -29.55
N LYS A 23 -25.66 20.71 -29.94
CA LYS A 23 -24.66 19.75 -30.44
C LYS A 23 -23.38 19.63 -29.61
N ILE A 24 -22.98 20.65 -28.86
CA ILE A 24 -21.68 20.65 -28.17
C ILE A 24 -21.82 20.93 -26.67
N PHE A 25 -22.78 21.77 -26.27
CA PHE A 25 -23.03 22.13 -24.88
C PHE A 25 -24.51 22.04 -24.54
N LYS A 26 -24.86 21.27 -23.50
CA LYS A 26 -26.23 21.25 -22.95
C LYS A 26 -26.21 21.68 -21.48
N LYS A 27 -27.29 22.30 -21.02
CA LYS A 27 -27.49 22.71 -19.63
C LYS A 27 -28.88 22.31 -19.16
N ASP A 28 -28.96 21.43 -18.16
CA ASP A 28 -30.24 20.95 -17.61
C ASP A 28 -30.07 20.41 -16.17
N SER A 29 -31.13 19.90 -15.56
CA SER A 29 -31.11 19.19 -14.27
C SER A 29 -31.05 17.66 -14.42
N THR A 30 -31.07 17.16 -15.66
CA THR A 30 -30.99 15.73 -15.96
C THR A 30 -30.04 15.46 -17.13
N PHE A 31 -29.18 14.45 -16.96
CA PHE A 31 -28.19 14.12 -17.99
C PHE A 31 -28.83 13.75 -19.33
N PRO A 32 -28.24 14.20 -20.46
CA PRO A 32 -28.74 13.86 -21.79
C PRO A 32 -28.77 12.34 -22.03
N VAL A 33 -29.90 11.85 -22.55
CA VAL A 33 -30.03 10.45 -22.99
C VAL A 33 -29.30 10.19 -24.32
N SER A 34 -29.19 11.19 -25.20
CA SER A 34 -28.34 11.13 -26.37
C SER A 34 -26.92 11.53 -25.99
N ARG A 35 -25.99 10.58 -26.09
CA ARG A 35 -24.62 10.69 -25.62
C ARG A 35 -23.68 10.64 -26.82
N ILE A 36 -22.88 11.69 -26.99
CA ILE A 36 -21.86 11.78 -28.04
C ILE A 36 -20.50 11.88 -27.35
N GLU A 37 -19.50 11.15 -27.85
CA GLU A 37 -18.13 11.26 -27.36
C GLU A 37 -17.67 12.73 -27.30
N GLY A 38 -17.16 13.16 -26.15
CA GLY A 38 -16.68 14.52 -25.97
C GLY A 38 -17.77 15.59 -25.79
N GLN A 39 -19.05 15.21 -25.78
CA GLN A 39 -20.14 16.15 -25.50
C GLN A 39 -19.95 16.79 -24.12
N LEU A 40 -20.15 18.10 -24.03
CA LEU A 40 -20.06 18.85 -22.80
C LEU A 40 -21.46 19.13 -22.25
N TYR A 41 -21.60 19.05 -20.93
CA TYR A 41 -22.86 19.24 -20.22
C TYR A 41 -22.64 20.01 -18.92
N TYR A 42 -23.50 20.96 -18.62
CA TYR A 42 -23.56 21.63 -17.32
C TYR A 42 -24.76 21.10 -16.55
N ASP A 43 -24.52 20.45 -15.42
CA ASP A 43 -25.58 20.04 -14.51
C ASP A 43 -25.96 21.22 -13.61
N THR A 44 -27.24 21.60 -13.67
CA THR A 44 -27.80 22.67 -12.85
C THR A 44 -28.09 22.26 -11.41
N VAL A 45 -28.17 20.97 -11.10
CA VAL A 45 -28.33 20.47 -9.72
C VAL A 45 -26.99 20.51 -8.99
N ASP A 46 -25.94 20.02 -9.64
CA ASP A 46 -24.59 19.95 -9.06
C ASP A 46 -23.75 21.22 -9.29
N GLU A 47 -24.27 22.17 -10.09
CA GLU A 47 -23.56 23.36 -10.57
C GLU A 47 -22.16 23.05 -11.15
N ALA A 48 -22.06 21.95 -11.90
CA ALA A 48 -20.79 21.38 -12.37
C ALA A 48 -20.77 21.10 -13.87
N MET A 49 -19.57 21.17 -14.45
CA MET A 49 -19.31 20.81 -15.84
C MET A 49 -18.97 19.32 -15.95
N TYR A 50 -19.45 18.67 -17.02
CA TYR A 50 -19.21 17.27 -17.33
C TYR A 50 -18.84 17.09 -18.81
N ARG A 51 -18.03 16.07 -19.12
CA ARG A 51 -17.76 15.55 -20.47
C ARG A 51 -18.23 14.10 -20.57
N TYR A 52 -18.94 13.74 -21.63
CA TYR A 52 -19.23 12.33 -21.90
C TYR A 52 -17.99 11.62 -22.46
N SER A 53 -17.64 10.49 -21.84
CA SER A 53 -16.64 9.54 -22.34
C SER A 53 -17.34 8.27 -22.76
N GLY A 54 -17.22 7.92 -24.03
CA GLY A 54 -17.64 6.69 -24.67
C GLY A 54 -16.77 5.50 -24.27
N ASP A 55 -15.51 5.71 -23.91
CA ASP A 55 -14.67 4.65 -23.34
C ASP A 55 -15.19 4.24 -21.95
N ALA A 56 -15.55 5.21 -21.11
CA ALA A 56 -16.12 4.97 -19.78
C ALA A 56 -17.64 4.76 -19.78
N GLN A 57 -18.30 4.96 -20.93
CA GLN A 57 -19.76 5.00 -21.09
C GLN A 57 -20.48 5.92 -20.08
N ALA A 58 -19.81 6.97 -19.59
CA ALA A 58 -20.26 7.78 -18.47
C ALA A 58 -19.96 9.29 -18.64
N TRP A 59 -20.68 10.11 -17.89
CA TRP A 59 -20.39 11.55 -17.74
C TRP A 59 -19.32 11.74 -16.67
N LEU A 60 -18.20 12.37 -17.05
CA LEU A 60 -17.06 12.63 -16.19
C LEU A 60 -17.03 14.11 -15.81
N GLN A 61 -16.99 14.43 -14.52
CA GLN A 61 -16.97 15.81 -14.05
C GLN A 61 -15.64 16.49 -14.40
N ILE A 62 -15.70 17.70 -14.94
CA ILE A 62 -14.55 18.52 -15.31
C ILE A 62 -14.26 19.47 -14.14
N GLY A 63 -13.01 19.46 -13.65
CA GLY A 63 -12.61 20.34 -12.56
C GLY A 63 -13.02 19.84 -11.17
N ALA A 64 -13.53 18.62 -11.04
CA ALA A 64 -13.71 17.99 -9.75
C ALA A 64 -12.35 17.79 -9.07
N SER A 65 -12.16 18.41 -7.91
CA SER A 65 -11.12 18.03 -6.97
C SER A 65 -11.48 16.68 -6.35
N GLY A 66 -11.28 15.59 -7.08
CA GLY A 66 -11.40 14.23 -6.55
C GLY A 66 -12.03 13.18 -7.47
N VAL A 67 -12.74 13.55 -8.53
CA VAL A 67 -13.38 12.57 -9.44
C VAL A 67 -13.39 13.13 -10.88
N GLY A 68 -12.29 13.04 -11.62
CA GLY A 68 -12.28 13.56 -13.01
C GLY A 68 -10.95 13.58 -13.77
N GLY A 69 -9.81 13.36 -13.13
CA GLY A 69 -8.57 13.02 -13.84
C GLY A 69 -8.41 11.50 -13.79
N ILE A 70 -8.21 10.84 -14.95
CA ILE A 70 -7.94 9.39 -15.11
C ILE A 70 -7.59 8.71 -13.79
N ALA A 71 -8.62 8.27 -13.05
CA ALA A 71 -8.41 7.75 -11.71
C ALA A 71 -7.60 6.47 -11.90
N PHE A 72 -6.40 6.42 -11.31
CA PHE A 72 -5.69 5.17 -11.19
C PHE A 72 -6.59 4.24 -10.38
N GLN A 73 -7.31 3.35 -11.07
CA GLN A 73 -8.12 2.29 -10.50
C GLN A 73 -7.30 1.01 -10.56
N PRO A 74 -6.35 0.80 -9.61
CA PRO A 74 -5.51 -0.38 -9.64
C PRO A 74 -6.36 -1.64 -9.48
N PRO A 75 -6.10 -2.75 -10.17
CA PRO A 75 -6.93 -3.97 -10.06
C PRO A 75 -7.25 -4.40 -8.63
N ILE A 76 -8.37 -5.10 -8.43
CA ILE A 76 -8.68 -5.74 -7.15
C ILE A 76 -7.50 -6.66 -6.76
N GLY A 77 -7.11 -6.59 -5.49
CA GLY A 77 -5.95 -7.27 -4.95
C GLY A 77 -4.68 -6.40 -4.89
N TYR A 78 -4.69 -5.21 -5.49
CA TYR A 78 -3.55 -4.29 -5.43
C TYR A 78 -3.26 -3.83 -4.01
N ILE A 79 -1.96 -3.77 -3.66
CA ILE A 79 -1.47 -3.38 -2.33
C ILE A 79 -0.70 -2.07 -2.45
N SER A 80 -0.99 -1.12 -1.56
CA SER A 80 -0.29 0.15 -1.43
C SER A 80 0.22 0.37 -0.02
N MET A 81 1.27 1.18 0.11
CA MET A 81 1.75 1.70 1.39
C MET A 81 1.02 3.02 1.69
N PHE A 82 0.64 3.22 2.95
CA PHE A 82 -0.09 4.38 3.42
C PHE A 82 0.54 4.96 4.69
N ASN A 83 0.67 6.29 4.72
CA ASN A 83 1.18 7.04 5.87
C ASN A 83 0.08 7.96 6.41
N GLY A 84 -0.48 7.63 7.57
CA GLY A 84 -1.52 8.42 8.22
C GLY A 84 -2.51 7.59 9.02
N THR A 85 -3.56 8.24 9.51
CA THR A 85 -4.68 7.56 10.18
C THR A 85 -5.55 6.85 9.15
N TRP A 86 -5.83 5.57 9.40
CA TRP A 86 -6.59 4.73 8.49
C TRP A 86 -7.86 4.18 9.13
N VAL A 87 -8.97 4.22 8.38
CA VAL A 87 -10.24 3.56 8.70
C VAL A 87 -10.73 2.81 7.47
N ASP A 88 -10.95 1.51 7.62
CA ASP A 88 -11.32 0.60 6.54
C ASP A 88 -12.61 1.02 5.84
N ASN A 89 -12.60 1.03 4.51
CA ASN A 89 -13.71 1.44 3.65
C ASN A 89 -14.28 2.86 3.93
N VAL A 90 -13.55 3.69 4.68
CA VAL A 90 -13.94 5.07 5.00
C VAL A 90 -12.89 6.05 4.50
N THR A 91 -11.61 5.84 4.83
CA THR A 91 -10.53 6.70 4.33
C THR A 91 -10.46 6.65 2.80
N ILE A 92 -10.58 5.44 2.24
CA ILE A 92 -10.76 5.21 0.80
C ILE A 92 -11.75 4.06 0.65
N SER A 93 -12.87 4.30 -0.05
CA SER A 93 -13.87 3.26 -0.29
C SER A 93 -13.27 2.12 -1.13
N GLY A 94 -13.58 0.88 -0.75
CA GLY A 94 -13.06 -0.33 -1.39
C GLY A 94 -11.65 -0.74 -0.97
N TRP A 95 -11.04 -0.04 -0.02
CA TRP A 95 -9.71 -0.38 0.51
C TRP A 95 -9.78 -0.74 1.99
N TYR A 96 -8.98 -1.73 2.37
CA TYR A 96 -8.90 -2.29 3.71
C TYR A 96 -7.44 -2.49 4.10
N LYS A 97 -7.12 -2.45 5.40
CA LYS A 97 -5.79 -2.82 5.90
C LYS A 97 -5.47 -4.27 5.54
N CYS A 98 -4.21 -4.52 5.22
CA CYS A 98 -3.66 -5.86 5.07
C CYS A 98 -3.45 -6.52 6.44
N ASP A 99 -4.53 -6.86 7.14
CA ASP A 99 -4.52 -7.47 8.47
C ASP A 99 -5.10 -8.89 8.50
N GLY A 100 -5.45 -9.45 7.33
CA GLY A 100 -6.06 -10.77 7.22
C GLY A 100 -7.59 -10.76 7.33
N ASN A 101 -8.20 -9.62 7.63
CA ASN A 101 -9.65 -9.47 7.65
C ASN A 101 -10.17 -8.98 6.29
N ASN A 102 -11.49 -9.11 6.08
CA ASN A 102 -12.19 -8.59 4.89
C ASN A 102 -11.61 -9.09 3.55
N GLY A 103 -11.02 -10.29 3.54
CA GLY A 103 -10.41 -10.89 2.35
C GLY A 103 -9.02 -10.32 2.00
N THR A 104 -8.43 -9.51 2.86
CA THR A 104 -7.06 -9.00 2.67
C THR A 104 -6.00 -10.05 3.05
N VAL A 105 -4.80 -9.90 2.50
CA VAL A 105 -3.61 -10.60 3.02
C VAL A 105 -3.17 -9.99 4.36
N ASN A 106 -2.52 -10.76 5.22
CA ASN A 106 -1.95 -10.23 6.47
C ASN A 106 -0.47 -9.83 6.27
N LEU A 107 -0.18 -8.53 6.31
CA LEU A 107 1.18 -7.97 6.19
C LEU A 107 1.65 -7.26 7.47
N ILE A 108 0.91 -7.37 8.58
CA ILE A 108 1.31 -6.76 9.85
C ILE A 108 2.62 -7.40 10.34
N ASN A 109 3.61 -6.56 10.66
CA ASN A 109 4.94 -6.96 11.10
C ASN A 109 5.67 -7.90 10.12
N LYS A 110 5.42 -7.76 8.80
CA LYS A 110 6.08 -8.56 7.77
C LYS A 110 6.86 -7.67 6.80
N PHE A 111 8.03 -8.15 6.39
CA PHE A 111 8.76 -7.60 5.25
C PHE A 111 8.28 -8.26 3.95
N VAL A 112 8.02 -7.45 2.92
CA VAL A 112 7.57 -7.94 1.61
C VAL A 112 8.76 -8.43 0.80
N ARG A 113 8.64 -9.66 0.28
CA ARG A 113 9.63 -10.28 -0.61
C ARG A 113 8.95 -10.68 -1.93
N GLY A 114 9.61 -10.41 -3.06
CA GLY A 114 9.17 -10.88 -4.37
C GLY A 114 9.27 -12.42 -4.49
N GLY A 115 8.27 -13.03 -5.12
CA GLY A 115 8.20 -14.47 -5.37
C GLY A 115 7.41 -14.81 -6.62
N THR A 116 7.42 -16.08 -7.04
CA THR A 116 6.63 -16.58 -8.18
C THR A 116 5.18 -16.90 -7.81
N THR A 117 4.89 -17.02 -6.51
CA THR A 117 3.56 -17.26 -5.94
C THR A 117 3.38 -16.36 -4.72
N ALA A 118 2.16 -15.89 -4.48
CA ALA A 118 1.83 -15.07 -3.31
C ALA A 118 1.54 -15.93 -2.06
N GLY A 119 1.70 -15.35 -0.88
CA GLY A 119 1.25 -15.93 0.39
C GLY A 119 2.25 -16.84 1.12
N ALA A 120 3.44 -17.08 0.56
CA ALA A 120 4.49 -17.77 1.29
C ALA A 120 5.04 -16.85 2.40
N GLU A 121 5.15 -17.38 3.62
CA GLU A 121 5.66 -16.67 4.79
C GLU A 121 6.88 -17.37 5.38
N GLY A 122 7.71 -16.61 6.09
CA GLY A 122 8.90 -17.11 6.80
C GLY A 122 9.73 -15.97 7.36
N GLY A 123 10.85 -16.31 8.01
CA GLY A 123 11.71 -15.37 8.71
C GLY A 123 11.55 -15.45 10.23
N SER A 124 12.41 -14.71 10.93
CA SER A 124 12.45 -14.61 12.40
C SER A 124 12.97 -13.24 12.78
N ASP A 125 12.35 -12.61 13.77
CA ASP A 125 12.85 -11.37 14.38
C ASP A 125 14.12 -11.63 15.22
N ASP A 126 14.25 -12.86 15.71
CA ASP A 126 15.41 -13.31 16.49
C ASP A 126 16.53 -13.82 15.58
N ALA A 127 17.76 -13.48 15.93
CA ALA A 127 18.96 -14.03 15.32
C ALA A 127 19.19 -15.46 15.79
N VAL A 128 19.63 -16.31 14.87
CA VAL A 128 20.08 -17.67 15.20
C VAL A 128 21.42 -17.58 15.95
N VAL A 129 21.39 -17.79 17.25
CA VAL A 129 22.61 -17.86 18.06
C VAL A 129 23.20 -19.26 17.95
N VAL A 130 24.42 -19.35 17.43
CA VAL A 130 25.12 -20.64 17.32
C VAL A 130 25.54 -21.08 18.72
N SER A 131 25.00 -22.22 19.17
CA SER A 131 25.47 -22.86 20.39
C SER A 131 26.90 -23.35 20.20
N HIS A 132 27.76 -23.01 21.16
CA HIS A 132 29.12 -23.54 21.26
C HIS A 132 29.44 -23.85 22.72
N ASN A 133 30.45 -24.69 22.94
CA ASN A 133 30.96 -25.01 24.28
C ASN A 133 32.47 -24.81 24.34
N HIS A 134 32.94 -24.45 25.53
CA HIS A 134 34.36 -24.41 25.82
C HIS A 134 34.78 -25.70 26.52
N LYS A 135 35.79 -26.37 25.98
CA LYS A 135 36.46 -27.50 26.66
C LYS A 135 37.80 -27.03 27.19
N VAL A 136 37.93 -26.99 28.50
CA VAL A 136 39.23 -26.76 29.15
C VAL A 136 40.03 -28.05 29.13
N ARG A 137 41.23 -28.02 28.56
CA ARG A 137 42.19 -29.14 28.61
C ARG A 137 43.35 -28.75 29.52
N TYR A 138 43.64 -29.57 30.51
CA TYR A 138 44.80 -29.41 31.37
C TYR A 138 45.96 -30.25 30.81
N SER A 139 47.11 -29.65 30.52
CA SER A 139 48.35 -30.39 30.20
C SER A 139 49.33 -30.30 31.36
N GLY A 140 49.37 -31.33 32.19
CA GLY A 140 50.39 -31.55 33.21
C GLY A 140 50.82 -33.02 33.21
N PRO A 141 51.97 -33.38 33.82
CA PRO A 141 52.35 -34.77 34.03
C PRO A 141 51.20 -35.52 34.74
N ALA A 142 51.03 -36.81 34.45
CA ALA A 142 49.81 -37.62 34.62
C ALA A 142 49.26 -37.83 36.05
N SER A 143 49.34 -36.84 36.92
CA SER A 143 48.70 -36.78 38.23
C SER A 143 48.55 -35.31 38.62
N PRO A 144 47.36 -34.69 38.48
CA PRO A 144 47.15 -33.40 39.09
C PRO A 144 46.99 -33.66 40.59
N VAL A 145 48.10 -33.75 41.33
CA VAL A 145 48.05 -33.39 42.73
C VAL A 145 47.76 -31.88 42.70
N PHE A 146 46.48 -31.53 42.75
CA PHE A 146 46.05 -30.17 42.96
C PHE A 146 46.51 -29.77 44.36
N LYS A 147 47.73 -29.21 44.46
CA LYS A 147 48.23 -28.63 45.70
C LYS A 147 47.47 -27.34 45.92
N LEU A 148 46.36 -27.45 46.63
CA LEU A 148 45.68 -26.33 47.22
C LEU A 148 46.41 -26.01 48.52
N ASP A 149 47.31 -25.04 48.51
CA ASP A 149 47.90 -24.51 49.74
C ASP A 149 46.80 -23.75 50.50
N ILE A 150 45.99 -24.49 51.25
CA ILE A 150 45.02 -23.95 52.21
C ILE A 150 45.74 -23.76 53.53
N THR A 151 46.18 -22.55 53.80
CA THR A 151 46.51 -22.17 55.17
C THR A 151 45.19 -21.99 55.94
N ALA A 152 44.72 -23.08 56.55
CA ALA A 152 43.54 -23.22 57.42
C ALA A 152 42.16 -22.88 56.82
N SER A 153 41.40 -23.91 56.40
CA SER A 153 39.95 -23.82 56.25
C SER A 153 39.35 -25.24 56.22
N THR A 154 38.47 -25.57 57.16
CA THR A 154 37.75 -26.85 57.30
C THR A 154 36.50 -26.93 56.40
N GLY A 155 36.53 -26.28 55.23
CA GLY A 155 35.41 -26.22 54.29
C GLY A 155 35.69 -26.99 53.00
N ASN A 156 34.67 -27.65 52.46
CA ASN A 156 34.69 -28.37 51.19
C ASN A 156 35.14 -27.44 50.05
N LYS A 157 36.35 -27.63 49.48
CA LYS A 157 36.90 -26.75 48.44
C LYS A 157 36.64 -27.32 47.05
N SER A 158 35.68 -26.76 46.34
CA SER A 158 35.50 -26.98 44.90
C SER A 158 36.45 -26.08 44.11
N SER A 159 37.31 -26.67 43.27
CA SER A 159 38.02 -25.91 42.23
C SER A 159 37.15 -25.87 40.99
N GLY A 160 36.38 -24.80 40.85
CA GLY A 160 35.59 -24.53 39.65
C GLY A 160 36.43 -23.78 38.63
N TYR A 161 36.49 -24.29 37.40
CA TYR A 161 36.89 -23.47 36.25
C TYR A 161 35.71 -22.57 35.92
N LEU A 162 35.88 -21.26 36.04
CA LEU A 162 34.88 -20.28 35.63
C LEU A 162 35.04 -20.07 34.11
N THR A 163 33.95 -20.26 33.38
CA THR A 163 33.81 -19.77 32.01
C THR A 163 32.74 -18.69 32.06
N ASP A 164 33.04 -17.51 31.53
CA ASP A 164 32.07 -16.42 31.49
C ASP A 164 30.96 -16.76 30.48
N ASP A 165 29.71 -16.46 30.81
CA ASP A 165 28.59 -16.48 29.86
C ASP A 165 28.69 -15.22 28.97
N GLU A 166 29.58 -15.22 27.98
CA GLU A 166 29.82 -14.05 27.09
C GLU A 166 28.82 -13.95 25.92
N GLY A 167 27.69 -14.66 25.99
CA GLY A 167 26.66 -14.62 24.95
C GLY A 167 25.83 -13.32 25.00
N VAL A 168 25.64 -12.68 23.85
CA VAL A 168 24.55 -11.70 23.68
C VAL A 168 23.28 -12.42 23.26
N SER A 169 22.13 -11.93 23.73
CA SER A 169 20.83 -12.47 23.33
C SER A 169 20.62 -12.27 21.83
N GLY A 170 20.11 -13.30 21.14
CA GLY A 170 19.66 -13.19 19.76
C GLY A 170 18.28 -12.54 19.61
N VAL A 171 17.59 -12.22 20.71
CA VAL A 171 16.22 -11.72 20.68
C VAL A 171 16.16 -10.34 20.00
N ASN A 172 15.28 -10.20 19.00
CA ASN A 172 15.14 -9.00 18.15
C ASN A 172 16.44 -8.53 17.46
N ALA A 173 17.46 -9.38 17.38
CA ALA A 173 18.76 -9.03 16.82
C ALA A 173 18.80 -9.18 15.28
N ASN A 174 17.74 -9.67 14.64
CA ASN A 174 17.63 -9.83 13.19
C ASN A 174 16.73 -8.77 12.53
N ILE A 175 16.38 -7.68 13.22
CA ILE A 175 15.53 -6.61 12.69
C ILE A 175 16.42 -5.42 12.26
N PRO A 176 16.54 -5.10 10.95
CA PRO A 176 17.21 -3.88 10.50
C PRO A 176 16.45 -2.62 10.95
N THR A 177 17.10 -1.45 10.94
CA THR A 177 16.39 -0.18 11.16
C THR A 177 15.22 -0.04 10.18
N TYR A 178 14.02 0.23 10.70
CA TYR A 178 12.79 0.26 9.91
C TYR A 178 11.91 1.47 10.23
N TYR A 179 10.98 1.75 9.32
CA TYR A 179 9.91 2.73 9.49
C TYR A 179 8.58 2.05 9.18
N THR A 180 7.61 2.15 10.09
CA THR A 180 6.33 1.45 9.95
C THR A 180 5.35 2.26 9.11
N LEU A 181 4.78 1.60 8.11
CA LEU A 181 3.67 2.11 7.29
C LEU A 181 2.53 1.10 7.31
N ILE A 182 1.32 1.57 7.00
CA ILE A 182 0.15 0.71 6.88
C ILE A 182 0.13 0.16 5.45
N PHE A 183 0.01 -1.16 5.31
CA PHE A 183 -0.34 -1.76 4.03
C PHE A 183 -1.85 -1.80 3.87
N ILE A 184 -2.34 -1.36 2.72
CA ILE A 184 -3.76 -1.37 2.36
C ILE A 184 -3.96 -2.14 1.05
N GLN A 185 -5.06 -2.87 0.93
CA GLN A 185 -5.42 -3.66 -0.24
C GLN A 185 -6.78 -3.23 -0.80
N ARG A 186 -6.87 -3.10 -2.12
CA ARG A 186 -8.14 -2.87 -2.80
C ARG A 186 -8.92 -4.17 -2.90
N ILE A 187 -10.16 -4.18 -2.40
CA ILE A 187 -11.06 -5.33 -2.41
C ILE A 187 -12.26 -5.11 -3.35
N SER A 188 -12.61 -3.87 -3.67
CA SER A 188 -13.62 -3.51 -4.68
C SER A 188 -13.19 -2.31 -5.51
#